data_AF-A0A2H0IWN3-F1
#
_entry.id   AF-A0A2H0IWN3-F1
#
_cell.length_a   1.000
_cell.length_b   1.000
_cell.length_c   1.000
_cell.angle_alpha   90.00
_cell.angle_beta   90.00
_cell.angle_gamma   90.00
#
_symmetry.space_group_name_H-M   'P 1'
#
loop_
_entity.id
_entity.type
_entity.pdbx_description
1 polymer ?
#
loop_
_entity_poly.entity_id
_entity_poly.type
_entity_poly.pdbx_seq_one_letter_code
_entity_poly.pdbx_strand_id
1 'polypeptide(L)'
;MVRNPENELIPDFANQRIRCADLVIELVDRQPAEVCRETFAILEFDHRGCLDTGKFEKQQVALVDAMLEPMLTDRKATSNIIDASQRFVAQGGTWAPTKALRGQIEKAALNIFKCNSL
;
A
#
# COMPACT_ATOMS: atom_id res chain seq x y z
N MET A 1 4.69 4.54 9.61
CA MET A 1 4.35 5.60 8.64
C MET A 1 5.26 6.80 8.89
N VAL A 2 5.80 7.37 7.82
CA VAL A 2 6.74 8.51 7.87
C VAL A 2 6.06 9.66 8.60
N ARG A 3 6.66 10.13 9.70
CA ARG A 3 6.04 11.16 10.55
C ARG A 3 6.20 12.56 9.98
N ASN A 4 7.33 12.81 9.32
CA ASN A 4 7.71 14.12 8.77
C ASN A 4 8.26 13.95 7.33
N PRO A 5 7.39 13.73 6.33
CA PRO A 5 7.80 13.41 4.96
C PRO A 5 8.67 14.50 4.31
N GLU A 6 8.47 15.76 4.69
CA GLU A 6 9.27 16.90 4.21
C GLU A 6 10.75 16.84 4.63
N ASN A 7 11.08 16.06 5.66
CA ASN A 7 12.44 15.83 6.14
C ASN A 7 13.06 14.51 5.62
N GLU A 8 12.27 13.68 4.93
CA GLU A 8 12.66 12.35 4.45
C GLU A 8 12.50 12.26 2.92
N LEU A 9 13.14 13.19 2.21
CA LEU A 9 13.08 13.26 0.74
C LEU A 9 13.79 12.07 0.10
N ILE A 10 13.19 11.51 -0.95
CA ILE A 10 13.78 10.47 -1.80
C ILE A 10 13.87 11.03 -3.24
N PRO A 11 14.93 11.77 -3.58
CA PRO A 11 15.04 12.46 -4.87
C PRO A 11 14.90 11.54 -6.08
N ASP A 12 15.36 10.28 -5.96
CA ASP A 12 15.23 9.28 -7.02
C ASP A 12 13.78 8.94 -7.37
N PHE A 13 12.82 9.30 -6.52
CA PHE A 13 11.39 9.15 -6.76
C PHE A 13 10.69 10.47 -7.12
N ALA A 14 11.42 11.57 -7.33
CA ALA A 14 10.81 12.85 -7.69
C ALA A 14 9.90 12.74 -8.93
N ASN A 15 8.67 13.25 -8.81
CA ASN A 15 7.59 13.17 -9.81
C ASN A 15 7.19 11.73 -10.20
N GLN A 16 7.49 10.73 -9.37
CA GLN A 16 7.17 9.35 -9.67
C GLN A 16 5.97 8.84 -8.88
N ARG A 17 5.34 7.84 -9.49
CA ARG A 17 4.32 7.00 -8.87
C ARG A 17 4.86 5.59 -8.79
N ILE A 18 5.12 5.13 -7.57
CA ILE A 18 5.83 3.86 -7.32
C ILE A 18 4.90 2.81 -6.73
N ARG A 19 5.20 1.55 -7.03
CA ARG A 19 4.58 0.39 -6.38
C ARG A 19 5.33 0.11 -5.09
N CYS A 20 4.62 0.07 -3.97
CA CYS A 20 5.16 -0.23 -2.66
C CYS A 20 4.60 -1.56 -2.15
N ALA A 21 5.49 -2.38 -1.59
CA ALA A 21 5.13 -3.56 -0.81
C ALA A 21 5.62 -3.34 0.63
N ASP A 22 4.69 -3.31 1.56
CA ASP A 22 4.94 -3.20 3.00
C ASP A 22 4.62 -4.55 3.66
N LEU A 23 5.61 -5.15 4.31
CA LEU A 23 5.52 -6.50 4.87
C LEU A 23 5.86 -6.46 6.37
N VAL A 24 5.02 -7.11 7.16
CA VAL A 24 5.30 -7.40 8.58
C VAL A 24 5.78 -8.84 8.67
N ILE A 25 6.97 -9.03 9.24
CA ILE A 25 7.67 -10.31 9.28
C ILE A 25 7.90 -10.69 10.74
N GLU A 26 7.59 -11.94 11.10
CA GLU A 26 7.97 -12.52 12.38
C GLU A 26 9.46 -12.83 12.41
N LEU A 27 10.11 -12.49 13.52
CA LEU A 27 11.50 -12.84 13.79
C LEU A 27 11.59 -13.81 14.95
N VAL A 28 12.24 -14.96 14.72
CA VAL A 28 12.62 -15.92 15.76
C VAL A 28 14.14 -15.92 15.83
N ASP A 29 14.71 -15.66 17.01
CA ASP A 29 16.16 -15.53 17.20
C ASP A 29 16.83 -14.55 16.22
N ARG A 30 16.12 -13.45 15.90
CA ARG A 30 16.51 -12.41 14.92
C ARG A 30 16.61 -12.90 13.46
N GLN A 31 16.08 -14.09 13.16
CA GLN A 31 15.95 -14.60 11.80
C GLN A 31 14.50 -14.46 11.32
N PRO A 32 14.26 -14.02 10.07
CA PRO A 32 12.93 -14.04 9.46
C PRO A 32 12.35 -15.46 9.46
N ALA A 33 11.17 -15.62 10.06
CA ALA A 33 10.48 -16.91 10.13
C ALA A 33 9.27 -16.96 9.19
N GLU A 34 8.41 -15.93 9.23
CA GLU A 34 7.15 -15.91 8.50
C GLU A 34 6.73 -14.48 8.12
N VAL A 35 6.01 -14.32 7.01
CA VAL A 35 5.32 -13.07 6.64
C VAL A 35 3.93 -13.07 7.28
N CYS A 36 3.73 -12.23 8.29
CA CYS A 36 2.45 -12.14 9.01
C CYS A 36 1.42 -11.28 8.27
N ARG A 37 1.88 -10.24 7.55
CA ARG A 37 1.00 -9.29 6.85
C ARG A 37 1.70 -8.72 5.64
N GLU A 38 0.94 -8.55 4.58
CA GLU A 38 1.36 -7.86 3.36
C GLU A 38 0.42 -6.70 3.05
N THR A 39 0.96 -5.62 2.53
CA THR A 39 0.18 -4.52 1.96
C THR A 39 0.84 -4.03 0.69
N PHE A 40 0.02 -3.84 -0.34
CA PHE A 40 0.48 -3.39 -1.64
C PHE A 40 -0.23 -2.08 -1.98
N ALA A 41 0.57 -1.03 -2.07
CA ALA A 41 0.08 0.33 -2.26
C ALA A 41 0.77 0.97 -3.48
N ILE A 42 0.14 2.01 -3.99
CA ILE A 42 0.77 2.95 -4.89
C ILE A 42 1.09 4.22 -4.10
N LEU A 43 2.36 4.62 -4.11
CA LEU A 43 2.82 5.85 -3.49
C LEU A 43 3.11 6.89 -4.57
N GLU A 44 2.82 8.15 -4.28
CA GLU A 44 3.07 9.28 -5.18
C GLU A 44 4.00 10.28 -4.51
N PHE A 45 4.96 10.76 -5.28
CA PHE A 45 6.00 11.66 -4.83
C PHE A 45 5.96 12.96 -5.62
N ASP A 46 6.16 14.08 -4.92
CA ASP A 46 6.21 15.40 -5.53
C ASP A 46 7.53 15.63 -6.30
N HIS A 47 7.68 16.83 -6.86
CA HIS A 47 8.87 17.24 -7.62
C HIS A 47 10.19 17.22 -6.83
N ARG A 48 10.14 17.16 -5.50
CA ARG A 48 11.32 17.07 -4.62
C ARG A 48 11.60 15.65 -4.17
N GLY A 49 10.73 14.69 -4.51
CA GLY A 49 10.78 13.34 -3.95
C GLY A 49 10.22 13.27 -2.53
N CYS A 50 9.33 14.20 -2.15
CA CYS A 50 8.57 14.11 -0.91
C CYS A 50 7.32 13.25 -1.14
N LEU A 51 7.04 12.31 -0.23
CA LEU A 51 5.84 11.47 -0.29
C LEU A 51 4.58 12.32 -0.05
N ASP A 52 3.57 12.20 -0.93
CA ASP A 52 2.25 12.80 -0.73
C ASP A 52 1.45 11.98 0.30
N THR A 53 1.69 12.25 1.58
CA THR A 53 1.03 11.58 2.71
C THR A 53 -0.46 11.86 2.75
N GLY A 54 -0.89 13.06 2.36
CA GLY A 54 -2.31 13.42 2.34
C GLY A 54 -3.09 12.61 1.31
N LYS A 55 -2.50 12.34 0.13
CA LYS A 55 -3.10 11.45 -0.86
C LYS A 55 -3.07 9.99 -0.42
N PHE A 56 -1.96 9.55 0.18
CA PHE A 56 -1.84 8.20 0.73
C PHE A 56 -2.90 7.92 1.81
N GLU A 57 -3.10 8.83 2.76
CA GLU A 57 -4.11 8.71 3.82
C GLU A 57 -5.53 8.61 3.26
N LYS A 58 -5.88 9.47 2.29
CA LYS A 58 -7.19 9.40 1.60
C LYS A 58 -7.41 8.06 0.91
N GLN A 59 -6.37 7.50 0.30
CA GLN A 59 -6.43 6.18 -0.33
C GLN A 59 -6.61 5.06 0.70
N GLN A 60 -5.97 5.14 1.87
CA GLN A 60 -6.16 4.17 2.95
C GLN A 60 -7.57 4.24 3.53
N VAL A 61 -8.12 5.43 3.75
CA VAL A 61 -9.51 5.61 4.22
C VAL A 61 -10.49 5.03 3.19
N ALA A 62 -10.33 5.38 1.91
CA ALA A 62 -11.18 4.86 0.85
C ALA A 62 -11.12 3.33 0.72
N LEU A 63 -9.95 2.73 0.97
CA LEU A 63 -9.79 1.27 0.99
C LEU A 63 -10.56 0.61 2.13
N VAL A 64 -10.49 1.18 3.34
CA VAL A 64 -11.27 0.70 4.49
C VAL A 64 -12.77 0.84 4.21
N ASP A 65 -13.19 1.99 3.69
CA ASP A 65 -14.59 2.23 3.34
C ASP A 65 -15.08 1.20 2.31
N ALA A 66 -14.32 0.96 1.24
CA ALA A 66 -14.65 -0.03 0.22
C ALA A 66 -14.72 -1.47 0.78
N MET A 67 -13.88 -1.81 1.77
CA MET A 67 -13.92 -3.12 2.44
C MET A 67 -15.17 -3.27 3.33
N LEU A 68 -15.65 -2.18 3.92
CA LEU A 68 -16.83 -2.16 4.78
C LEU A 68 -18.15 -2.00 4.00
N GLU A 69 -18.12 -1.46 2.78
CA GLU A 69 -19.31 -1.25 1.93
C GLU A 69 -20.28 -2.46 1.90
N PRO A 70 -19.83 -3.71 1.67
CA PRO A 70 -20.72 -4.87 1.62
C PRO A 70 -21.49 -5.13 2.92
N MET A 71 -20.93 -4.73 4.07
CA MET A 71 -21.56 -4.88 5.39
C MET A 71 -22.55 -3.75 5.70
N LEU A 72 -22.43 -2.61 5.00
CA LEU A 72 -23.26 -1.43 5.19
C LEU A 72 -24.47 -1.40 4.24
N THR A 73 -24.40 -2.12 3.12
CA THR A 73 -25.47 -2.19 2.11
C THR A 73 -26.78 -2.80 2.63
N ASP A 74 -26.74 -3.67 3.64
CA ASP A 74 -27.94 -4.22 4.29
C ASP A 74 -28.75 -3.18 5.09
N ARG A 75 -28.15 -2.02 5.43
CA ARG A 75 -28.79 -0.96 6.22
C ARG A 75 -29.29 0.24 5.40
N LYS A 76 -28.96 0.32 4.10
CA LYS A 76 -29.17 1.51 3.24
C LYS A 76 -30.02 1.24 1.98
N ALA A 77 -30.96 0.30 2.06
CA ALA A 77 -31.84 -0.05 0.93
C ALA A 77 -32.94 1.01 0.65
N THR A 78 -32.57 2.27 0.40
CA THR A 78 -33.51 3.33 -0.01
C THR A 78 -33.16 4.02 -1.33
N SER A 79 -31.98 3.77 -1.93
CA SER A 79 -31.70 4.27 -3.29
C SER A 79 -30.74 3.34 -4.05
N ASN A 80 -31.00 3.14 -5.35
CA ASN A 80 -30.19 2.33 -6.26
C ASN A 80 -28.98 3.08 -6.84
N ILE A 81 -28.60 4.22 -6.24
CA ILE A 81 -27.46 5.06 -6.66
C ILE A 81 -26.30 4.77 -5.71
N ILE A 82 -25.18 4.36 -6.28
CA ILE A 82 -23.93 4.08 -5.55
C ILE A 82 -22.95 5.22 -5.86
N ASP A 83 -22.47 5.92 -4.82
CA ASP A 83 -21.33 6.83 -4.97
C ASP A 83 -20.04 6.02 -5.13
N ALA A 84 -19.58 5.88 -6.37
CA ALA A 84 -18.39 5.10 -6.71
C ALA A 84 -17.08 5.88 -6.53
N SER A 85 -17.12 7.17 -6.14
CA SER A 85 -15.92 8.02 -6.07
C SER A 85 -14.86 7.43 -5.14
N GLN A 86 -15.30 6.88 -4.00
CA GLN A 86 -14.41 6.22 -3.04
C GLN A 86 -13.76 4.96 -3.62
N ARG A 87 -14.48 4.20 -4.47
CA ARG A 87 -13.93 3.00 -5.12
C ARG A 87 -12.79 3.36 -6.07
N PHE A 88 -12.91 4.44 -6.82
CA PHE A 88 -11.83 4.91 -7.70
C PHE A 88 -10.61 5.41 -6.93
N VAL A 89 -10.82 6.09 -5.80
CA VAL A 89 -9.73 6.51 -4.91
C VAL A 89 -9.00 5.29 -4.34
N ALA A 90 -9.74 4.31 -3.82
CA ALA A 90 -9.19 3.06 -3.29
C ALA A 90 -8.42 2.28 -4.36
N GLN A 91 -8.99 2.12 -5.55
CA GLN A 91 -8.38 1.38 -6.64
C GLN A 91 -7.15 2.09 -7.21
N GLY A 92 -7.14 3.43 -7.23
CA GLY A 92 -5.97 4.21 -7.61
C GLY A 92 -4.81 4.11 -6.60
N GLY A 93 -5.11 3.87 -5.32
CA GLY A 93 -4.10 3.75 -4.27
C GLY A 93 -3.53 2.35 -4.06
N THR A 94 -4.04 1.35 -4.79
CA THR A 94 -3.65 -0.05 -4.59
C THR A 94 -3.06 -0.69 -5.82
N TRP A 95 -2.26 -1.72 -5.59
CA TRP A 95 -1.70 -2.56 -6.63
C TRP A 95 -1.80 -4.02 -6.21
N ALA A 96 -2.17 -4.89 -7.14
CA ALA A 96 -2.12 -6.33 -6.92
C ALA A 96 -0.93 -6.91 -7.70
N PRO A 97 0.12 -7.41 -7.02
CA PRO A 97 1.19 -8.14 -7.70
C PRO A 97 0.66 -9.44 -8.31
N THR A 98 1.33 -9.92 -9.36
CA THR A 98 1.12 -11.30 -9.82
C THR A 98 1.56 -12.29 -8.74
N LYS A 99 1.00 -13.51 -8.74
CA LYS A 99 1.41 -14.56 -7.78
C LYS A 99 2.91 -14.80 -7.79
N ALA A 100 3.53 -14.79 -8.97
CA ALA A 100 4.97 -14.97 -9.13
C ALA A 100 5.78 -13.84 -8.47
N LEU A 101 5.37 -12.59 -8.68
CA LEU A 101 6.05 -11.44 -8.09
C LEU A 101 5.82 -11.35 -6.58
N ARG A 102 4.60 -11.65 -6.09
CA ARG A 102 4.33 -11.76 -4.65
C ARG A 102 5.28 -12.77 -4.01
N GLY A 103 5.39 -13.98 -4.58
CA GLY A 103 6.30 -15.00 -4.06
C GLY A 103 7.78 -14.60 -4.12
N GLN A 104 8.18 -13.72 -5.04
CA GLN A 104 9.53 -13.15 -5.04
C GLN A 104 9.73 -12.12 -3.92
N ILE A 105 8.73 -11.26 -3.68
CA ILE A 105 8.76 -10.29 -2.59
C ILE A 105 8.83 -10.99 -1.23
N GLU A 106 8.00 -12.02 -1.00
CA GLU A 106 8.01 -12.83 0.23
C GLU A 106 9.38 -13.48 0.45
N LYS A 107 9.96 -14.07 -0.60
CA LYS A 107 11.29 -14.70 -0.51
C LYS A 107 12.39 -13.69 -0.21
N ALA A 108 12.34 -12.49 -0.81
CA ALA A 108 13.28 -11.43 -0.51
C ALA A 108 13.15 -10.96 0.95
N ALA A 109 11.92 -10.79 1.43
CA ALA A 109 11.62 -10.43 2.82
C ALA A 109 12.13 -11.47 3.82
N LEU A 110 12.03 -12.76 3.49
CA LEU A 110 12.51 -13.86 4.32
C LEU A 110 14.02 -14.16 4.14
N ASN A 111 14.79 -13.28 3.50
CA ASN A 111 16.22 -13.47 3.21
C ASN A 111 16.56 -14.75 2.40
N ILE A 112 15.60 -15.30 1.64
CA ILE A 112 15.82 -16.51 0.81
C ILE A 112 16.70 -16.20 -0.42
N PHE A 113 16.66 -14.95 -0.93
CA PHE A 113 17.66 -14.47 -1.88
C PHE A 113 17.93 -12.97 -1.68
N LYS A 114 19.13 -12.53 -2.03
CA LYS A 114 19.56 -11.13 -1.89
C LYS A 114 18.95 -10.28 -3.00
N CYS A 115 18.25 -9.21 -2.62
CA CYS A 115 18.05 -8.08 -3.51
C CYS A 115 19.36 -7.30 -3.63
N ASN A 116 19.76 -6.93 -4.85
CA ASN A 116 20.81 -5.94 -5.01
C ASN A 116 20.27 -4.61 -4.47
N SER A 117 20.96 -4.00 -3.53
CA SER A 117 20.64 -2.64 -3.08
C SER A 117 20.86 -1.66 -4.24
N LEU A 118 19.88 -0.78 -4.45
CA LEU A 118 20.02 0.40 -5.32
C LEU A 118 21.04 1.38 -4.73
#